data_AF-A0A178VIM2-F1
#
_entry.id   AF-A0A178VIM2-F1
#
_cell.length_a   1.000
_cell.length_b   1.000
_cell.length_c   1.000
_cell.angle_alpha   90.00
_cell.angle_beta   90.00
_cell.angle_gamma   90.00
#
_symmetry.space_group_name_H-M   'P 1'
#
loop_
_entity.id
_entity.type
_entity.pdbx_description
1 polymer ?
#
loop_
_entity_poly.entity_id
_entity_poly.type
_entity_poly.pdbx_seq_one_letter_code
_entity_poly.pdbx_strand_id
1 'polypeptide(L)'
;MGMKDEKVEAVLRLVKKQSPLTFKQEKFCNRECVERFLKVKGDNVKKSAKQLISCLSWRQNFDIERLGAEEFSTELSDGVAYISGHDRESRPVIIFRFKHDYQKLHTQKQ
;
A
#
# COMPACT_ATOMS: atom_id res chain seq x y z
N MET A 1 27.57 -5.96 4.31
CA MET A 1 26.11 -6.00 4.07
C MET A 1 25.48 -6.52 5.34
N GLY A 2 24.47 -5.85 5.90
CA GLY A 2 23.87 -6.29 7.16
C GLY A 2 22.97 -7.51 6.96
N MET A 3 22.75 -8.33 8.00
CA MET A 3 21.79 -9.46 7.95
C MET A 3 20.39 -9.06 7.42
N LYS A 4 19.99 -7.80 7.65
CA LYS A 4 18.71 -7.27 7.19
C LYS A 4 18.69 -7.08 5.67
N ASP A 5 19.79 -6.61 5.09
CA ASP A 5 19.94 -6.41 3.64
C ASP A 5 19.91 -7.75 2.90
N GLU A 6 20.51 -8.79 3.48
CA GLU A 6 20.49 -10.15 2.93
C GLU A 6 19.06 -10.71 2.85
N LYS A 7 18.24 -10.50 3.89
CA LYS A 7 16.84 -10.93 3.89
C LYS A 7 16.00 -10.17 2.88
N VAL A 8 16.21 -8.86 2.75
CA VAL A 8 15.53 -8.04 1.73
C VAL A 8 15.85 -8.56 0.34
N GLU A 9 17.12 -8.76 0.03
CA GLU A 9 17.57 -9.27 -1.26
C GLU A 9 17.05 -10.69 -1.52
N ALA A 10 17.02 -11.55 -0.52
CA ALA A 10 16.43 -12.88 -0.63
C ALA A 10 14.93 -12.84 -0.96
N VAL A 11 14.17 -11.93 -0.35
CA VAL A 11 12.75 -11.73 -0.69
C VAL A 11 12.61 -11.26 -2.14
N LEU A 12 13.37 -10.24 -2.56
CA LEU A 12 13.31 -9.70 -3.91
C LEU A 12 13.62 -10.76 -4.97
N ARG A 13 14.62 -11.62 -4.72
CA ARG A 13 14.93 -12.75 -5.60
C ARG A 13 13.76 -13.71 -5.75
N LEU A 14 13.08 -14.05 -4.65
CA LEU A 14 11.90 -14.94 -4.70
C LEU A 14 10.74 -14.31 -5.46
N VAL A 15 10.50 -13.01 -5.28
CA VAL A 15 9.46 -12.26 -6.01
C VAL A 15 9.75 -12.27 -7.51
N LYS A 16 10.97 -11.91 -7.92
CA LYS A 16 11.40 -11.89 -9.33
C LYS A 16 11.41 -13.27 -9.99
N LYS A 17 11.63 -14.33 -9.20
CA LYS A 17 11.59 -15.72 -9.68
C LYS A 17 10.18 -16.15 -10.10
N GLN A 18 9.13 -15.59 -9.48
CA GLN A 18 7.76 -15.95 -9.81
C GLN A 18 7.30 -15.28 -11.11
N SER A 19 7.66 -14.02 -11.33
CA SER A 19 7.44 -13.31 -12.59
C SER A 19 8.37 -12.11 -12.72
N PRO A 20 8.81 -11.74 -13.93
CA PRO A 20 9.45 -10.46 -14.15
C PRO A 20 8.56 -9.31 -13.63
N LEU A 21 9.16 -8.38 -12.90
CA LEU A 21 8.44 -7.22 -12.39
C LEU A 21 8.36 -6.14 -13.46
N THR A 22 7.23 -5.43 -13.52
CA THR A 22 7.15 -4.20 -14.31
C THR A 22 7.97 -3.10 -13.64
N PHE A 23 8.34 -2.06 -14.39
CA PHE A 23 9.07 -0.90 -13.84
C PHE A 23 8.38 -0.28 -12.60
N LYS A 24 7.05 -0.17 -12.64
CA LYS A 24 6.26 0.35 -11.50
C LYS A 24 6.34 -0.57 -10.28
N GLN A 25 6.28 -1.88 -10.50
CA GLN A 25 6.41 -2.87 -9.43
C GLN A 25 7.83 -2.87 -8.84
N GLU A 26 8.87 -2.72 -9.67
CA GLU A 26 10.24 -2.57 -9.18
C GLU A 26 10.42 -1.33 -8.32
N LYS A 27 9.85 -0.19 -8.73
CA LYS A 27 9.87 1.05 -7.94
C LYS A 27 9.13 0.89 -6.61
N PHE A 28 8.01 0.16 -6.59
CA PHE A 28 7.27 -0.13 -5.37
C PHE A 28 8.02 -1.09 -4.44
N CYS A 29 8.68 -2.11 -4.99
CA CYS A 29 9.46 -3.11 -4.27
C CYS A 29 10.85 -2.61 -3.84
N ASN A 30 10.93 -1.38 -3.31
CA ASN A 30 12.15 -0.88 -2.70
C ASN A 30 12.46 -1.55 -1.36
N ARG A 31 13.65 -1.28 -0.81
CA ARG A 31 14.13 -1.87 0.44
C ARG A 31 13.14 -1.69 1.59
N GLU A 32 12.67 -0.46 1.81
CA GLU A 32 11.77 -0.10 2.89
C GLU A 32 10.42 -0.81 2.78
N CYS A 33 9.93 -1.02 1.54
CA CYS A 33 8.73 -1.81 1.28
C CYS A 33 8.91 -3.25 1.74
N VAL A 34 9.98 -3.91 1.29
CA VAL A 34 10.28 -5.30 1.63
C VAL A 34 10.48 -5.46 3.15
N GLU A 35 11.15 -4.51 3.79
CA GLU A 35 11.32 -4.52 5.25
C GLU A 35 9.99 -4.50 6.01
N ARG A 36 8.96 -3.77 5.52
CA ARG A 36 7.63 -3.79 6.14
C ARG A 36 7.00 -5.18 6.09
N PHE A 37 7.13 -5.90 4.97
CA PHE A 37 6.63 -7.27 4.84
C PHE A 37 7.42 -8.24 5.74
N LEU A 38 8.75 -8.12 5.78
CA LEU A 38 9.60 -8.91 6.67
C LEU A 38 9.20 -8.72 8.13
N LYS A 39 9.05 -7.47 8.59
CA LYS A 39 8.66 -7.15 9.96
C LYS A 39 7.33 -7.81 10.33
N VAL A 40 6.31 -7.72 9.47
CA VAL A 40 4.99 -8.32 9.71
C VAL A 40 5.04 -9.85 9.73
N LYS A 41 5.98 -10.46 9.01
CA LYS A 41 6.14 -11.92 8.93
C LYS A 41 7.22 -12.47 9.85
N GLY A 42 7.70 -11.70 10.82
CA GLY A 42 8.74 -12.13 11.76
C GLY A 42 10.03 -12.53 11.04
N ASP A 43 10.46 -11.71 10.09
CA ASP A 43 11.63 -11.90 9.24
C ASP A 43 11.65 -13.18 8.39
N ASN A 44 10.51 -13.86 8.24
CA ASN A 44 10.42 -15.05 7.42
C ASN A 44 10.41 -14.68 5.93
N VAL A 45 11.52 -14.93 5.24
CA VAL A 45 11.73 -14.60 3.82
C VAL A 45 10.63 -15.18 2.91
N LYS A 46 10.31 -16.48 3.05
CA LYS A 46 9.32 -17.15 2.19
C LYS A 46 7.91 -16.59 2.40
N LYS A 47 7.48 -16.40 3.66
CA LYS A 47 6.17 -15.83 3.99
C LYS A 47 6.06 -14.37 3.53
N SER A 48 7.15 -13.61 3.62
CA SER A 48 7.22 -12.21 3.18
C SER A 48 7.09 -12.10 1.67
N ALA A 49 7.85 -12.91 0.93
CA ALA A 49 7.76 -12.98 -0.54
C ALA A 49 6.35 -13.35 -1.00
N LYS A 50 5.74 -14.39 -0.40
CA LYS A 50 4.37 -14.79 -0.70
C LYS A 50 3.36 -13.65 -0.48
N GLN A 51 3.49 -12.91 0.62
CA GLN A 51 2.58 -11.80 0.91
C GLN A 51 2.82 -10.60 -0.01
N LEU A 52 4.09 -10.30 -0.36
CA LEU A 52 4.41 -9.23 -1.30
C LEU A 52 3.88 -9.54 -2.70
N ILE A 53 4.02 -10.77 -3.19
CA ILE A 53 3.46 -11.21 -4.48
C ILE A 53 1.92 -11.06 -4.50
N SER A 54 1.25 -11.48 -3.42
CA SER A 54 -0.20 -11.29 -3.28
C SER A 54 -0.58 -9.80 -3.28
N CYS A 55 0.20 -8.94 -2.64
CA CYS A 55 -0.01 -7.49 -2.67
C CYS A 55 0.16 -6.92 -4.08
N LEU A 56 1.20 -7.32 -4.82
CA LEU A 56 1.40 -6.89 -6.20
C LEU A 56 0.24 -7.29 -7.12
N SER A 57 -0.25 -8.53 -6.98
CA SER A 57 -1.43 -9.00 -7.72
C SER A 57 -2.67 -8.19 -7.37
N TRP A 58 -2.92 -7.91 -6.09
CA TRP A 58 -4.03 -7.05 -5.67
C TRP A 58 -3.91 -5.63 -6.25
N ARG A 59 -2.72 -5.02 -6.19
CA ARG A 59 -2.49 -3.67 -6.74
C ARG A 59 -2.77 -3.60 -8.24
N GLN A 60 -2.37 -4.64 -8.97
CA GLN A 60 -2.61 -4.73 -10.41
C GLN A 60 -4.10 -4.94 -10.72
N ASN A 61 -4.77 -5.85 -10.01
CA ASN A 61 -6.18 -6.16 -10.23
C ASN A 61 -7.11 -5.00 -9.87
N PHE A 62 -6.77 -4.24 -8.82
CA PHE A 62 -7.51 -3.04 -8.41
C PHE A 62 -7.14 -1.80 -9.24
N ASP A 63 -6.11 -1.90 -10.09
CA ASP A 63 -5.59 -0.79 -10.89
C ASP A 63 -5.27 0.46 -10.04
N ILE A 64 -4.52 0.25 -8.94
CA ILE A 64 -4.15 1.32 -7.98
C ILE A 64 -3.48 2.50 -8.68
N GLU A 65 -2.79 2.25 -9.80
CA GLU A 65 -2.05 3.26 -10.54
C GLU A 65 -2.96 4.21 -11.33
N ARG A 66 -4.23 3.85 -11.54
CA ARG A 66 -5.24 4.70 -12.17
C ARG A 66 -6.04 5.51 -11.14
N LEU A 67 -6.02 5.11 -9.87
CA LEU A 67 -6.76 5.82 -8.82
C LEU A 67 -6.25 7.25 -8.68
N GLY A 68 -7.16 8.20 -8.78
CA GLY A 68 -6.90 9.61 -8.58
C GLY A 68 -7.93 10.26 -7.66
N ALA A 69 -7.66 11.50 -7.24
CA ALA A 69 -8.53 12.23 -6.33
C ALA A 69 -9.90 12.55 -6.95
N GLU A 70 -9.95 12.66 -8.27
CA GLU A 70 -11.15 12.92 -9.06
C GLU A 70 -12.24 11.85 -8.87
N GLU A 71 -11.85 10.59 -8.67
CA GLU A 71 -12.77 9.48 -8.41
C GLU A 71 -13.49 9.63 -7.05
N PHE A 72 -12.95 10.44 -6.14
CA PHE A 72 -13.45 10.68 -4.78
C PHE A 72 -13.79 12.16 -4.53
N SER A 73 -14.01 12.94 -5.59
CA SER A 73 -14.19 14.39 -5.49
C SER A 73 -15.33 14.80 -4.55
N THR A 74 -16.45 14.06 -4.55
CA THR A 74 -17.57 14.30 -3.62
C THR A 74 -17.15 14.07 -2.17
N GLU A 75 -16.59 12.90 -1.86
CA GLU A 75 -16.17 12.52 -0.51
C GLU A 75 -15.07 13.45 0.04
N LEU A 76 -14.13 13.84 -0.82
CA LEU A 76 -13.07 14.77 -0.46
C LEU A 76 -13.62 16.18 -0.20
N SER A 77 -14.55 16.68 -1.03
CA SER A 77 -15.19 17.98 -0.82
C SER A 77 -16.07 18.02 0.43
N ASP A 78 -16.69 16.89 0.77
CA ASP A 78 -17.43 16.70 2.02
C ASP A 78 -16.55 16.59 3.27
N GLY A 79 -15.23 16.50 3.09
CA GLY A 79 -14.26 16.38 4.19
C GLY A 79 -14.32 15.02 4.89
N VAL A 80 -14.71 13.96 4.17
CA VAL A 80 -14.78 12.58 4.70
C VAL A 80 -13.41 12.11 5.20
N ALA A 81 -12.35 12.41 4.44
CA ALA A 81 -10.98 12.08 4.81
C ALA A 81 -10.03 13.19 4.36
N TYR A 82 -9.09 13.58 5.22
CA TYR A 82 -8.05 14.57 4.88
C TYR A 82 -6.80 14.38 5.74
N ILE A 83 -5.67 14.88 5.25
CA ILE A 83 -4.40 14.92 5.98
C ILE A 83 -4.34 16.21 6.79
N SER A 84 -4.09 16.10 8.10
CA SER A 84 -4.03 17.24 9.02
C SER A 84 -2.69 17.24 9.78
N GLY A 85 -1.68 17.81 9.15
CA GLY A 85 -0.35 17.95 9.73
C GLY A 85 0.36 16.62 9.98
N HIS A 86 1.31 16.65 10.92
CA HIS A 86 2.16 15.52 11.28
C HIS A 86 2.21 15.35 12.80
N ASP A 87 2.44 14.12 13.24
CA ASP A 87 2.73 13.85 14.65
C ASP A 87 4.17 14.26 15.03
N ARG A 88 4.55 13.99 16.29
CA ARG A 88 5.90 14.31 16.82
C ARG A 88 7.04 13.55 16.13
N GLU A 89 6.74 12.47 15.42
CA GLU A 89 7.69 11.67 14.65
C GLU A 89 7.61 11.97 13.15
N SER A 90 6.97 13.09 12.77
CA SER A 90 6.78 13.50 11.37
C SER A 90 5.98 12.51 10.52
N ARG A 91 5.13 11.69 11.13
CA ARG A 91 4.19 10.82 10.41
C ARG A 91 2.93 11.62 10.06
N PRO A 92 2.41 11.53 8.82
CA PRO A 92 1.21 12.26 8.44
C PRO A 92 0.00 11.75 9.24
N VAL A 93 -0.82 12.67 9.74
CA VAL A 93 -2.05 12.35 10.46
C VAL A 93 -3.23 12.40 9.49
N ILE A 94 -3.95 11.28 9.33
CA ILE A 94 -5.17 11.19 8.52
C ILE A 94 -6.37 11.28 9.46
N ILE A 95 -7.28 12.22 9.20
CA ILE A 95 -8.55 12.36 9.91
C ILE A 95 -9.67 11.82 9.05
N PHE A 96 -10.50 10.94 9.62
CA PHE A 96 -11.74 10.46 9.02
C PHE A 96 -12.94 11.08 9.75
N ARG A 97 -13.85 11.72 9.02
CA ARG A 97 -15.10 12.27 9.53
C ARG A 97 -16.27 11.49 8.97
N PHE A 98 -16.65 10.43 9.66
CA PHE A 98 -17.87 9.69 9.33
C PHE A 98 -19.08 10.53 9.77
N LYS A 99 -19.79 11.14 8.82
CA LYS A 99 -21.14 11.68 9.07
C LYS A 99 -22.06 10.50 9.39
N HIS A 100 -23.03 10.66 10.30
CA HIS A 100 -24.03 9.61 10.61
C HIS A 100 -24.78 9.11 9.36
N ASP A 101 -24.81 9.90 8.27
CA ASP A 101 -25.46 9.59 7.00
C ASP A 101 -24.54 8.97 5.93
N TYR A 102 -23.33 8.49 6.26
CA TYR A 102 -22.38 7.95 5.27
C TYR A 102 -22.99 6.86 4.35
N GLN A 103 -23.98 6.11 4.84
CA GLN A 103 -24.70 5.09 4.07
C GLN A 103 -25.58 5.66 2.94
N LYS A 104 -25.97 6.93 2.97
CA LYS A 104 -26.89 7.56 1.99
C LYS A 104 -26.19 8.07 0.73
N LEU A 105 -24.87 8.27 0.77
CA LEU A 105 -24.10 8.78 -0.38
C LEU A 105 -23.92 7.71 -1.47
N HIS A 106 -23.92 6.43 -1.10
CA HIS A 106 -23.73 5.32 -2.04
C HIS A 106 -24.98 4.94 -2.85
N THR A 107 -26.15 5.50 -2.52
CA THR A 107 -27.44 5.10 -3.14
C THR A 107 -27.82 5.94 -4.36
N GLN A 108 -27.12 7.03 -4.67
CA GLN A 108 -27.54 7.98 -5.73
C GLN A 108 -26.81 7.82 -7.08
N LYS A 109 -26.15 6.69 -7.33
CA LYS A 109 -25.66 6.34 -8.69
C LYS A 109 -26.33 5.04 -9.14
N GLN A 110 -27.57 5.15 -9.60
CA GLN A 110 -28.25 4.18 -10.48
C GLN A 110 -28.74 4.91 -11.72
#